data_AF-A0A6J8ADE9-F1
#
_entry.id   AF-A0A6J8ADE9-F1
#
_cell.length_a   1.000
_cell.length_b   1.000
_cell.length_c   1.000
_cell.angle_alpha   90.00
_cell.angle_beta   90.00
_cell.angle_gamma   90.00
#
_symmetry.space_group_name_H-M   'P 1'
#
loop_
_entity.id
_entity.type
_entity.pdbx_description
1 polymer ?
#
loop_
_entity_poly.entity_id
_entity_poly.type
_entity_poly.pdbx_seq_one_letter_code
_entity_poly.pdbx_strand_id
1 'polypeptide(L)'
;MFKDDEHQDEDDNGNSKMISALIESYEKSSAWQVRRQVLSVLVIKLSFKQLINYLPGLTEYRYYVAQKHSILYGCAIPPSETCKTRNKMDREKLSNFITSSHIIKDLPFGERHLKLSSGEVMNAPNIIRCMGPAAIIQQYQAYCEENEISLLVNFLTLSS
;
A
#
# COMPACT_ATOMS: atom_id res chain seq x y z
N MET A 1 -56.49 27.34 14.70
CA MET A 1 -55.56 28.12 15.55
C MET A 1 -54.93 27.13 16.51
N PHE A 2 -53.90 26.43 16.05
CA PHE A 2 -53.12 25.49 16.85
C PHE A 2 -51.91 26.26 17.35
N LYS A 3 -51.65 26.21 18.65
CA LYS A 3 -50.51 26.86 19.28
C LYS A 3 -49.28 25.98 19.07
N ASP A 4 -48.25 26.56 18.49
CA ASP A 4 -46.89 26.03 18.53
C ASP A 4 -46.31 26.37 19.91
N ASP A 5 -46.14 25.36 20.76
CA ASP A 5 -45.28 25.43 21.94
C ASP A 5 -43.92 24.82 21.56
N GLU A 6 -43.01 25.66 21.08
CA GLU A 6 -41.59 25.33 20.92
C GLU A 6 -40.92 25.28 22.31
N HIS A 7 -40.53 24.08 22.74
CA HIS A 7 -39.55 23.87 23.79
C HIS A 7 -38.21 23.55 23.12
N GLN A 8 -37.31 24.54 23.01
CA GLN A 8 -36.06 24.42 22.25
C GLN A 8 -34.79 24.91 22.98
N ASP A 9 -34.83 25.04 24.31
CA ASP A 9 -33.73 25.65 25.09
C ASP A 9 -32.85 24.63 25.87
N GLU A 10 -33.30 23.39 26.06
CA GLU A 10 -32.58 22.37 26.87
C GLU A 10 -31.50 21.62 26.06
N ASP A 11 -31.72 21.42 24.76
CA ASP A 11 -30.86 20.60 23.90
C ASP A 11 -29.53 21.27 23.53
N ASP A 12 -29.48 22.61 23.48
CA ASP A 12 -28.26 23.36 23.11
C ASP A 12 -27.21 23.35 24.24
N ASN A 13 -27.65 23.43 25.50
CA ASN A 13 -26.78 23.39 26.68
C ASN A 13 -26.06 22.03 26.82
N GLY A 14 -26.76 20.93 26.53
CA GLY A 14 -26.18 19.59 26.54
C GLY A 14 -25.10 19.40 25.47
N ASN A 15 -25.36 19.88 24.26
CA ASN A 15 -24.42 19.82 23.15
C ASN A 15 -23.18 20.69 23.39
N SER A 16 -23.34 21.88 23.95
CA SER A 16 -22.22 22.77 24.30
C SER A 16 -21.27 22.13 25.34
N LYS A 17 -21.83 21.52 26.39
CA LYS A 17 -21.05 20.77 27.39
C LYS A 17 -20.32 19.58 26.76
N MET A 18 -20.99 18.82 25.90
CA MET A 18 -20.36 17.70 25.18
C MET A 18 -19.19 18.17 24.30
N ILE A 19 -19.38 19.23 23.53
CA ILE A 19 -18.34 19.80 22.67
C ILE A 19 -17.15 20.25 23.51
N SER A 20 -17.38 20.93 24.64
CA SER A 20 -16.32 21.38 25.54
C SER A 20 -15.49 20.21 26.11
N ALA A 21 -16.14 19.11 26.51
CA ALA A 21 -15.46 17.92 27.02
C ALA A 21 -14.61 17.22 25.95
N LEU A 22 -15.08 17.21 24.69
CA LEU A 22 -14.33 16.67 23.56
C LEU A 22 -13.12 17.55 23.21
N ILE A 23 -13.25 18.87 23.27
CA ILE A 23 -12.12 19.79 23.05
C ILE A 23 -11.07 19.59 24.14
N GLU A 24 -11.47 19.50 25.41
CA GLU A 24 -10.57 19.22 26.53
C GLU A 24 -9.83 17.88 26.34
N SER A 25 -10.54 16.86 25.87
CA SER A 25 -9.94 15.55 25.55
C SER A 25 -8.93 15.62 24.40
N TYR A 26 -9.20 16.46 23.38
CA TYR A 26 -8.29 16.70 22.26
C TYR A 26 -6.99 17.38 22.72
N GLU A 27 -7.08 18.38 23.59
CA GLU A 27 -5.92 19.12 24.08
C GLU A 27 -5.01 18.24 24.96
N LYS A 28 -5.61 17.47 25.88
CA LYS A 28 -4.89 16.57 26.80
C LYS A 28 -4.21 15.39 26.09
N SER A 29 -4.71 14.99 24.93
CA SER A 29 -4.16 13.85 24.19
C SER A 29 -2.83 14.20 23.51
N SER A 30 -1.76 13.45 23.76
CA SER A 30 -0.47 13.63 23.09
C SER A 30 -0.38 12.91 21.74
N ALA A 31 -1.02 11.75 21.62
CA ALA A 31 -1.01 10.93 20.43
C ALA A 31 -1.95 11.48 19.34
N TRP A 32 -1.41 11.65 18.13
CA TRP A 32 -2.20 12.10 16.98
C TRP A 32 -3.39 11.18 16.68
N GLN A 33 -3.25 9.87 16.88
CA GLN A 33 -4.33 8.91 16.63
C GLN A 33 -5.56 9.21 17.50
N VAL A 34 -5.36 9.45 18.79
CA VAL A 34 -6.43 9.79 19.74
C VAL A 34 -7.03 11.15 19.41
N ARG A 35 -6.20 12.15 19.08
CA ARG A 35 -6.67 13.45 18.60
C ARG A 35 -7.54 13.35 17.36
N ARG A 36 -7.16 12.50 16.40
CA ARG A 36 -7.92 12.26 15.17
C ARG A 36 -9.25 11.55 15.44
N GLN A 37 -9.29 10.61 16.39
CA GLN A 37 -10.53 9.95 16.84
C GLN A 37 -11.50 10.96 17.45
N VAL A 38 -11.04 11.76 18.42
CA VAL A 38 -11.87 12.79 19.06
C VAL A 38 -12.35 13.82 18.02
N LEU A 39 -11.46 14.26 17.13
CA LEU A 39 -11.81 15.20 16.06
C LEU A 39 -12.82 14.59 15.07
N SER A 40 -12.76 13.28 14.81
CA SER A 40 -13.73 12.60 13.94
C SER A 40 -15.17 12.65 14.49
N VAL A 41 -15.33 12.72 15.82
CA VAL A 41 -16.64 12.93 16.48
C VAL A 41 -17.14 14.36 16.23
N LEU A 42 -16.27 15.35 16.44
CA LEU A 42 -16.63 16.76 16.32
C LEU A 42 -17.02 17.14 14.88
N VAL A 43 -16.31 16.60 13.88
CA VAL A 43 -16.53 16.90 12.46
C VAL A 43 -17.91 16.42 11.94
N ILE A 44 -18.56 15.48 12.63
CA ILE A 44 -19.93 15.05 12.28
C ILE A 44 -20.95 16.16 12.59
N LYS A 45 -20.69 16.95 13.65
CA LYS A 45 -21.64 17.94 14.17
C LYS A 45 -21.26 19.38 13.86
N LEU A 46 -19.98 19.66 13.63
CA LEU A 46 -19.45 21.00 13.47
C LEU A 46 -18.75 21.19 12.12
N SER A 47 -19.04 22.31 11.47
CA SER A 47 -18.30 22.76 10.29
C SER A 47 -16.90 23.28 10.67
N PHE A 48 -15.97 23.28 9.71
CA PHE A 48 -14.61 23.78 9.93
C PHE A 48 -14.57 25.20 10.52
N LYS A 49 -15.43 26.11 10.02
CA LYS A 49 -15.52 27.49 10.51
C LYS A 49 -15.88 27.57 12.00
N GLN A 50 -16.82 26.74 12.45
CA GLN A 50 -17.21 26.68 13.85
C GLN A 50 -16.09 26.10 14.70
N LEU A 51 -15.41 25.07 14.18
CA LEU A 51 -14.38 24.34 14.92
C LEU A 51 -13.09 25.15 15.12
N ILE A 52 -12.75 26.05 14.21
CA ILE A 52 -11.64 27.01 14.38
C ILE A 52 -11.85 27.93 15.59
N ASN A 53 -13.09 28.35 15.87
CA ASN A 53 -13.37 29.22 17.02
C ASN A 53 -13.04 28.54 18.34
N TYR A 54 -13.19 27.21 18.39
CA TYR A 54 -12.85 26.39 19.55
C TYR A 54 -11.38 25.98 19.57
N LEU A 55 -10.77 25.76 18.40
CA LEU A 55 -9.40 25.27 18.23
C LEU A 55 -8.63 26.17 17.24
N PRO A 56 -8.11 27.33 17.69
CA PRO A 56 -7.47 28.31 16.80
C PRO A 56 -6.15 27.84 16.15
N GLY A 57 -5.68 26.62 16.43
CA GLY A 57 -4.52 25.99 15.78
C GLY A 57 -4.87 24.87 14.79
N LEU A 58 -6.16 24.64 14.52
CA LEU A 58 -6.57 23.55 13.65
C LEU A 58 -6.43 23.91 12.17
N THR A 59 -5.68 23.09 11.43
CA THR A 59 -5.56 23.23 9.98
C THR A 59 -6.69 22.52 9.26
N GLU A 60 -7.06 23.04 8.08
CA GLU A 60 -8.06 22.42 7.20
C GLU A 60 -7.68 20.98 6.83
N TYR A 61 -6.39 20.71 6.66
CA TYR A 61 -5.87 19.36 6.46
C TYR A 61 -6.26 18.41 7.59
N ARG A 62 -6.10 18.81 8.87
CA ARG A 62 -6.44 17.96 10.01
C ARG A 62 -7.94 17.70 10.10
N TYR A 63 -8.76 18.72 9.78
CA TYR A 63 -10.21 18.59 9.67
C TYR A 63 -10.58 17.57 8.58
N TYR A 64 -10.03 17.71 7.37
CA TYR A 64 -10.29 16.80 6.25
C TYR A 64 -9.87 15.36 6.58
N VAL A 65 -8.72 15.16 7.20
CA VAL A 65 -8.23 13.83 7.60
C VAL A 65 -9.17 13.19 8.63
N ALA A 66 -9.70 13.95 9.59
CA ALA A 66 -10.68 13.45 10.55
C ALA A 66 -12.04 13.15 9.91
N GLN A 67 -12.50 13.98 8.97
CA GLN A 67 -13.71 13.74 8.18
C GLN A 67 -13.62 12.44 7.38
N LYS A 68 -12.52 12.28 6.63
CA LYS A 68 -12.22 11.09 5.86
C LYS A 68 -12.15 9.85 6.75
N HIS A 69 -11.56 9.98 7.93
CA HIS A 69 -11.50 8.90 8.92
C HIS A 69 -12.90 8.47 9.39
N SER A 70 -13.78 9.41 9.73
CA SER A 70 -15.16 9.12 10.12
C SER A 70 -15.93 8.38 9.03
N ILE A 71 -15.69 8.71 7.76
CA ILE A 71 -16.36 8.07 6.62
C ILE A 71 -15.83 6.66 6.37
N LEU A 72 -14.51 6.45 6.47
CA LEU A 72 -13.87 5.18 6.11
C LEU A 72 -13.90 4.12 7.21
N TYR A 73 -13.70 4.52 8.47
CA TYR A 73 -13.53 3.61 9.60
C TYR A 73 -14.64 3.73 10.64
N GLY A 74 -15.49 4.77 10.53
CA GLY A 74 -16.46 5.14 11.54
C GLY A 74 -15.89 6.11 12.58
N CYS A 75 -16.80 6.65 13.39
CA CYS A 75 -16.51 7.66 14.39
C CYS A 75 -15.80 7.05 15.60
N ALA A 76 -14.74 7.72 16.10
CA ALA A 76 -13.99 7.32 17.31
C ALA A 76 -13.34 5.92 17.29
N ILE A 77 -13.33 5.24 16.14
CA ILE A 77 -12.75 3.89 16.01
C ILE A 77 -11.26 4.01 15.68
N PRO A 78 -10.33 3.39 16.42
CA PRO A 78 -8.95 3.29 15.96
C PRO A 78 -8.90 2.59 14.60
N PRO A 79 -8.16 3.13 13.61
CA PRO A 79 -7.86 2.35 12.42
C PRO A 79 -7.24 1.04 12.90
N SER A 80 -7.66 -0.09 12.32
CA SER A 80 -7.08 -1.38 12.67
C SER A 80 -5.57 -1.25 12.56
N GLU A 81 -4.87 -1.53 13.66
CA GLU A 81 -3.42 -1.61 13.64
C GLU A 81 -3.09 -2.81 12.77
N THR A 82 -2.95 -2.59 11.46
CA THR A 82 -2.25 -3.55 10.61
C THR A 82 -0.83 -3.52 11.15
N CYS A 83 -0.53 -4.44 12.06
CA CYS A 83 0.80 -4.67 12.55
C CYS A 83 1.60 -5.11 11.32
N LYS A 84 2.15 -4.13 10.59
CA LYS A 84 3.05 -4.35 9.46
C LYS A 84 4.39 -4.73 10.05
N THR A 85 4.42 -5.88 10.73
CA THR A 85 5.65 -6.50 11.17
C THR A 85 6.42 -6.80 9.91
N ARG A 86 7.44 -5.97 9.66
CA ARG A 86 8.30 -6.10 8.50
C ARG A 86 9.20 -7.30 8.77
N ASN A 87 8.68 -8.50 8.48
CA ASN A 87 9.42 -9.73 8.70
C ASN A 87 10.64 -9.75 7.78
N LYS A 88 11.83 -9.77 8.39
CA LYS A 88 13.07 -9.97 7.65
C LYS A 88 13.06 -11.42 7.16
N MET A 89 12.69 -11.61 5.90
CA MET A 89 12.76 -12.93 5.29
C MET A 89 14.21 -13.30 5.02
N ASP A 90 14.54 -14.56 5.27
CA ASP A 90 15.85 -15.11 4.94
C ASP A 90 16.12 -15.01 3.43
N ARG A 91 17.33 -14.56 3.07
CA ARG A 91 17.70 -14.24 1.70
C ARG A 91 17.78 -15.48 0.84
N GLU A 92 18.26 -16.60 1.39
CA GLU A 92 18.36 -17.86 0.67
C GLU A 92 16.97 -18.43 0.36
N LYS A 93 16.08 -18.43 1.36
CA LYS A 93 14.68 -18.85 1.18
C LYS A 93 13.94 -17.99 0.16
N LEU A 94 14.17 -16.67 0.16
CA LEU A 94 13.58 -15.76 -0.81
C LEU A 94 14.10 -16.01 -2.23
N SER A 95 15.41 -16.22 -2.39
CA SER A 95 16.01 -16.56 -3.69
C SER A 95 15.39 -17.82 -4.26
N ASN A 96 15.35 -18.90 -3.45
CA ASN A 96 14.78 -20.18 -3.86
C ASN A 96 13.30 -20.06 -4.22
N PHE A 97 12.54 -19.24 -3.49
CA PHE A 97 11.16 -18.94 -3.80
C PHE A 97 11.00 -18.22 -5.15
N ILE A 98 11.74 -17.13 -5.40
CA ILE A 98 11.69 -16.36 -6.66
C ILE A 98 12.11 -17.21 -7.87
N THR A 99 13.02 -18.16 -7.68
CA THR A 99 13.45 -19.08 -8.74
C THR A 99 12.57 -20.33 -8.88
N SER A 100 11.65 -20.57 -7.95
CA SER A 100 10.77 -21.74 -7.94
C SER A 100 9.81 -21.77 -9.14
N SER A 101 9.50 -22.97 -9.62
CA SER A 101 8.46 -23.23 -10.62
C SER A 101 7.04 -22.94 -10.14
N HIS A 102 6.84 -22.74 -8.84
CA HIS A 102 5.55 -22.47 -8.22
C HIS A 102 5.10 -21.00 -8.36
N ILE A 103 5.98 -20.11 -8.85
CA ILE A 103 5.64 -18.73 -9.14
C ILE A 103 5.33 -18.62 -10.62
N ILE A 104 4.11 -18.17 -10.93
CA ILE A 104 3.75 -17.71 -12.27
C ILE A 104 4.55 -16.43 -12.51
N LYS A 105 5.55 -16.51 -13.38
CA LYS A 105 6.28 -15.34 -13.88
C LYS A 105 5.54 -14.87 -15.12
N ASP A 106 4.82 -13.76 -15.02
CA ASP A 106 4.27 -13.11 -16.21
C ASP A 106 5.43 -12.83 -17.18
N LEU A 107 5.36 -13.42 -18.37
CA LEU A 107 6.36 -13.21 -19.41
C LEU A 107 6.14 -11.80 -19.98
N PRO A 108 7.10 -10.87 -19.82
CA PRO A 108 6.96 -9.56 -20.42
C PRO A 108 7.04 -9.68 -21.95
N PHE A 109 6.03 -9.11 -22.62
CA PHE A 109 6.04 -8.94 -24.06
C PHE A 109 7.08 -7.89 -24.49
N GLY A 110 7.58 -8.01 -25.72
CA GLY A 110 8.51 -7.07 -26.34
C GLY A 110 9.98 -7.51 -26.37
N GLU A 111 10.81 -6.67 -27.00
CA GLU A 111 12.23 -6.92 -27.26
C GLU A 111 13.10 -5.77 -26.73
N ARG A 112 14.37 -6.05 -26.43
CA ARG A 112 15.38 -5.05 -26.09
C ARG A 112 16.68 -5.30 -26.86
N HIS A 113 17.36 -4.21 -27.18
CA HIS A 113 18.67 -4.24 -27.81
C HIS A 113 19.76 -4.64 -26.80
N LEU A 114 20.48 -5.72 -27.07
CA LEU A 114 21.68 -6.16 -26.38
C LEU A 114 22.90 -5.70 -27.17
N LYS A 115 23.73 -4.85 -26.55
CA LYS A 115 25.05 -4.52 -27.11
C LYS A 115 26.08 -5.53 -26.59
N LEU A 116 26.67 -6.28 -27.50
CA LEU A 116 27.74 -7.23 -27.22
C LEU A 116 29.06 -6.48 -27.01
N SER A 117 30.02 -7.12 -26.34
CA SER A 117 31.38 -6.60 -26.17
C SER A 117 32.12 -6.42 -27.51
N SER A 118 31.70 -7.16 -28.55
CA SER A 118 32.13 -6.97 -29.95
C SER A 118 31.63 -5.65 -30.57
N GLY A 119 30.73 -4.93 -29.90
CA GLY A 119 30.08 -3.72 -30.42
C GLY A 119 28.82 -3.99 -31.23
N GLU A 120 28.53 -5.24 -31.56
CA GLU A 120 27.33 -5.67 -32.27
C GLU A 120 26.07 -5.51 -31.39
N VAL A 121 24.95 -5.13 -32.02
CA VAL A 121 23.67 -4.95 -31.34
C VAL A 121 22.70 -6.02 -31.83
N MET A 122 22.24 -6.88 -30.91
CA MET A 122 21.29 -7.96 -31.18
C MET A 122 19.97 -7.69 -30.45
N ASN A 123 18.84 -7.99 -31.08
CA ASN A 123 17.54 -7.89 -30.43
C ASN A 123 17.26 -9.18 -29.66
N ALA A 124 16.97 -9.05 -28.37
CA ALA A 124 16.57 -10.17 -27.54
C ALA A 124 15.15 -9.96 -27.00
N PRO A 125 14.26 -10.95 -27.14
CA PRO A 125 12.97 -10.96 -26.46
C PRO A 125 13.15 -10.82 -24.95
N ASN A 126 12.30 -10.02 -24.31
CA ASN A 126 12.34 -9.83 -22.85
C ASN A 126 12.14 -11.16 -22.10
N ILE A 127 11.42 -12.10 -22.73
CA ILE A 127 11.23 -13.47 -22.26
C ILE A 127 12.57 -14.13 -21.90
N ILE A 128 13.57 -14.03 -22.77
CA ILE A 128 14.89 -14.67 -22.57
C ILE A 128 15.60 -14.10 -21.33
N ARG A 129 15.46 -12.80 -21.07
CA ARG A 129 16.08 -12.16 -19.90
C ARG A 129 15.41 -12.51 -18.58
N CYS A 130 14.11 -12.83 -18.61
CA CYS A 130 13.34 -13.18 -17.42
C CYS A 130 13.48 -14.66 -17.04
N MET A 131 13.92 -15.49 -17.97
CA MET A 131 14.23 -16.90 -17.70
C MET A 131 15.56 -17.04 -16.97
N GLY A 132 15.62 -17.99 -16.04
CA GLY A 132 16.87 -18.35 -15.39
C GLY A 132 17.82 -19.04 -16.39
N PRO A 133 19.15 -18.83 -16.31
CA PRO A 133 20.10 -19.39 -17.28
C PRO A 133 19.96 -20.91 -17.47
N ALA A 134 19.75 -21.66 -16.39
CA ALA A 134 19.55 -23.11 -16.46
C ALA A 134 18.31 -23.51 -17.29
N ALA A 135 17.21 -22.77 -17.16
CA ALA A 135 15.99 -23.04 -17.93
C ALA A 135 16.18 -22.73 -19.43
N ILE A 136 16.93 -21.66 -19.75
CA ILE A 136 17.26 -21.31 -21.14
C ILE A 136 18.07 -22.43 -21.79
N ILE A 137 19.08 -22.95 -21.08
CA ILE A 137 19.93 -24.05 -21.56
C ILE A 137 19.09 -25.31 -21.80
N GLN A 138 18.22 -25.69 -20.86
CA GLN A 138 17.35 -26.86 -21.01
C GLN A 138 16.40 -26.73 -22.20
N GLN A 139 15.78 -25.56 -22.39
CA GLN A 139 14.90 -25.31 -23.53
C GLN A 139 15.66 -25.36 -24.87
N TYR A 140 16.87 -24.80 -24.91
CA TYR A 140 17.70 -24.86 -26.10
C TYR A 140 18.13 -26.30 -26.44
N GLN A 141 18.50 -27.09 -25.43
CA GLN A 141 18.82 -28.50 -25.61
C GLN A 141 17.63 -29.29 -26.17
N ALA A 142 16.44 -29.12 -25.59
CA ALA A 142 15.22 -29.76 -26.08
C ALA A 142 14.89 -29.34 -27.53
N TYR A 143 15.04 -28.05 -27.85
CA TYR A 143 14.86 -27.55 -29.21
C TYR A 143 15.84 -28.18 -30.21
N CYS A 144 17.11 -28.33 -29.82
CA CYS A 144 18.12 -28.97 -30.66
C CYS A 144 17.84 -30.46 -30.90
N GLU A 145 17.37 -31.19 -29.87
CA GLU A 145 16.95 -32.59 -29.99
C GLU A 145 15.77 -32.75 -30.96
N GLU A 146 14.77 -31.86 -30.87
CA GLU A 146 13.58 -31.90 -31.73
C GLU A 146 13.89 -31.56 -33.20
N ASN A 147 14.85 -30.65 -33.44
CA ASN A 147 15.15 -30.13 -34.78
C ASN A 147 16.40 -30.77 -35.41
N GLU A 148 16.94 -31.84 -34.82
CA GLU A 148 18.18 -32.51 -35.27
C GLU A 148 19.39 -31.56 -35.41
N ILE A 149 19.40 -30.47 -34.63
CA ILE A 149 20.47 -29.49 -34.64
C ILE A 149 21.59 -30.02 -33.74
N SER A 150 22.77 -30.25 -34.32
CA SER A 150 23.95 -30.65 -33.55
C SER A 150 24.27 -29.57 -32.51
N LEU A 151 24.24 -29.92 -31.22
CA LEU A 151 24.65 -29.04 -30.14
C LEU A 151 26.10 -28.60 -30.37
N LEU A 152 26.30 -27.30 -30.62
CA LEU A 152 27.63 -26.73 -30.57
C LEU A 152 28.02 -26.62 -29.09
N VAL A 153 29.06 -27.36 -28.74
CA VAL A 153 29.77 -27.40 -27.45
C VAL A 153 29.18 -28.36 -26.39
N ASN A 154 29.87 -29.51 -26.24
CA ASN A 154 29.82 -30.37 -25.07
C ASN A 154 30.26 -29.57 -23.82
N PHE A 155 29.32 -29.05 -23.03
CA PHE A 155 29.61 -28.45 -21.71
C PHE A 155 30.03 -29.49 -20.64
N LEU A 156 30.33 -30.73 -21.03
CA LEU A 156 30.70 -31.84 -20.15
C LEU A 156 32.19 -32.26 -20.25
N THR A 157 33.09 -31.35 -20.62
CA THR A 157 34.53 -31.55 -20.36
C THR A 157 35.02 -30.61 -19.27
N LEU A 158 34.44 -30.72 -18.08
CA LEU A 158 35.11 -30.43 -16.81
C LEU A 158 34.89 -31.66 -15.92
N SER A 159 35.64 -32.72 -16.23
CA SER A 159 35.85 -33.87 -15.36
C SER A 159 37.32 -33.88 -14.93
N SER A 160 37.58 -33.49 -13.69
CA SER A 160 38.60 -34.02 -12.75
C SER A 160 38.53 -33.24 -11.45
#